data_AF-A0A2E0UK89-F1
#
_entry.id   AF-A0A2E0UK89-F1
#
_cell.length_a   1.000
_cell.length_b   1.000
_cell.length_c   1.000
_cell.angle_alpha   90.00
_cell.angle_beta   90.00
_cell.angle_gamma   90.00
#
_symmetry.space_group_name_H-M   'P 1'
#
loop_
_entity.id
_entity.type
_entity.pdbx_description
1 polymer ?
#
loop_
_entity_poly.entity_id
_entity_poly.type
_entity_poly.pdbx_seq_one_letter_code
_entity_poly.pdbx_strand_id
1 'polypeptide(L)'
;MLRSFRVLLLVCSSVLAGCSGIDLPDAGHSREKIARLETQIAEYEKSLDMLAPAFYMSQDIQMEMKPVLFNRILQEVASSRSDDVRFTFAKSNDIVHEWKSTLGIRYKNHLDIDTGKINVNLRQFRILELRDESIPILLQLSGNGGVSVSGKYMGITAKTSPDLALSVLDTVRFSLGLDEDGRVVLLPLQRNIPLLIEARFSLLGWKVPYQRKEYLRITDILQPVPLPVEFASKLRLPFPSETPGQNKVEFQETDIHITGISVLTENNRLYLGANASVVIRDTVRNTP
;
A
#
# COMPACT_ATOMS: atom_id res chain seq x y z
N MET A 1 76.58 31.80 53.13
CA MET A 1 76.08 31.03 51.97
C MET A 1 75.81 29.54 52.26
N LEU A 2 76.53 28.85 53.16
CA LEU A 2 76.31 27.40 53.38
C LEU A 2 74.99 26.99 54.08
N ARG A 3 74.34 27.88 54.84
CA ARG A 3 73.08 27.55 55.56
C ARG A 3 71.85 27.49 54.64
N SER A 4 71.78 28.38 53.66
CA SER A 4 70.65 28.45 52.72
C SER A 4 70.61 27.24 51.77
N PHE A 5 71.77 26.66 51.45
CA PHE A 5 71.86 25.47 50.59
C PHE A 5 71.33 24.20 51.27
N ARG A 6 71.53 24.06 52.59
CA ARG A 6 71.02 22.91 53.35
C ARG A 6 69.50 22.91 53.49
N VAL A 7 68.89 24.09 53.62
CA VAL A 7 67.42 24.22 53.67
C VAL A 7 66.80 23.91 52.32
N LEU A 8 67.42 24.37 51.22
CA LEU A 8 66.95 24.06 49.85
C LEU A 8 67.00 22.55 49.56
N LEU A 9 68.06 21.86 50.00
CA LEU A 9 68.23 20.41 49.82
C LEU A 9 67.19 19.61 50.62
N LEU A 10 66.86 20.07 51.83
CA LEU A 10 65.86 19.44 52.68
C LEU A 10 64.45 19.62 52.10
N VAL A 11 64.12 20.82 51.60
CA VAL A 11 62.85 21.10 50.92
C VAL A 11 62.72 20.30 49.61
N CYS A 12 63.77 20.23 48.79
CA CYS A 12 63.77 19.38 47.59
C CYS A 12 63.59 17.89 47.93
N SER A 13 64.20 17.39 49.01
CA SER A 13 64.01 16.00 49.43
C SER A 13 62.57 15.70 49.88
N SER A 14 61.91 16.66 50.55
CA SER A 14 60.51 16.51 50.95
C SER A 14 59.51 16.61 49.78
N VAL A 15 59.83 17.40 48.74
CA VAL A 15 58.99 17.47 47.53
C VAL A 15 59.14 16.22 46.66
N LEU A 16 60.35 15.65 46.56
CA LEU A 16 60.58 14.38 45.86
C LEU A 16 59.96 13.17 46.58
N ALA A 17 59.90 13.19 47.91
CA ALA A 17 59.20 12.16 48.69
C ALA A 17 57.66 12.25 48.59
N GLY A 18 57.12 13.40 48.18
CA GLY A 18 55.67 13.60 47.99
C GLY A 18 55.14 13.16 46.62
N CYS A 19 56.01 12.80 45.67
CA CYS A 19 55.62 12.40 44.31
C CYS A 19 55.50 10.88 44.10
N SER A 20 55.70 10.04 45.11
CA SER A 20 55.56 8.58 45.02
C SER A 20 54.12 8.07 45.19
N GLY A 21 53.13 8.96 45.14
CA GLY A 21 51.72 8.67 45.42
C GLY A 21 50.75 9.02 44.29
N ILE A 22 51.22 9.09 43.04
CA ILE A 22 50.32 9.05 41.88
C ILE A 22 50.20 7.58 41.48
N ASP A 23 49.09 6.96 41.87
CA ASP A 23 48.65 5.64 41.43
C ASP A 23 48.39 5.70 39.91
N LEU A 24 49.47 5.60 39.12
CA LEU A 24 49.37 5.31 37.71
C LEU A 24 48.89 3.86 37.59
N PRO A 25 47.83 3.58 36.82
CA PRO A 25 47.32 2.22 36.68
C PRO A 25 48.46 1.32 36.22
N ASP A 26 48.76 0.30 37.02
CA ASP A 26 49.84 -0.64 36.77
C ASP A 26 49.76 -1.17 35.32
N ALA A 27 50.91 -1.24 34.64
CA ALA A 27 50.98 -1.65 33.25
C ALA A 27 50.37 -3.06 33.05
N GLY A 28 50.36 -3.88 34.10
CA GLY A 28 49.64 -5.16 34.15
C GLY A 28 48.12 -5.00 34.03
N HIS A 29 47.50 -4.15 34.86
CA HIS A 29 46.06 -3.92 34.82
C HIS A 29 45.57 -3.28 33.53
N SER A 30 46.38 -2.41 32.92
CA SER A 30 46.07 -1.84 31.60
C SER A 30 46.14 -2.89 30.50
N ARG A 31 47.12 -3.79 30.53
CA ARG A 31 47.25 -4.90 29.57
C ARG A 31 46.13 -5.92 29.70
N GLU A 32 45.73 -6.29 30.91
CA GLU A 32 44.59 -7.18 31.13
C GLU A 32 43.28 -6.56 30.64
N LYS A 33 43.10 -5.25 30.86
CA LYS A 33 41.91 -4.53 30.40
C LYS A 33 41.88 -4.40 28.87
N ILE A 34 43.02 -4.14 28.23
CA ILE A 34 43.16 -4.12 26.76
C ILE A 34 42.87 -5.52 26.20
N ALA A 35 43.50 -6.57 26.73
CA ALA A 35 43.28 -7.95 26.28
C ALA A 35 41.81 -8.37 26.43
N ARG A 36 41.15 -7.98 27.53
CA ARG A 36 39.73 -8.25 27.75
C ARG A 36 38.84 -7.51 26.73
N LEU A 37 39.16 -6.24 26.43
CA LEU A 37 38.43 -5.44 25.44
C LEU A 37 38.65 -5.96 24.02
N GLU A 38 39.88 -6.38 23.67
CA GLU A 38 40.19 -7.02 22.38
C GLU A 38 39.41 -8.32 22.21
N THR A 39 39.29 -9.12 23.27
CA THR A 39 38.49 -10.35 23.26
C THR A 39 37.00 -10.04 23.06
N GLN A 40 36.49 -8.99 23.71
CA GLN A 40 35.10 -8.56 23.54
C GLN A 40 34.85 -8.01 22.13
N ILE A 41 35.77 -7.22 21.58
CA ILE A 41 35.67 -6.70 20.20
C ILE A 41 35.64 -7.86 19.21
N ALA A 42 36.54 -8.84 19.35
CA ALA A 42 36.55 -10.01 18.47
C ALA A 42 35.25 -10.85 18.57
N GLU A 43 34.65 -10.94 19.76
CA GLU A 43 33.37 -11.61 19.96
C GLU A 43 32.19 -10.85 19.33
N TYR A 44 32.20 -9.52 19.40
CA TYR A 44 31.22 -8.67 18.72
C TYR A 44 31.40 -8.68 17.20
N GLU A 45 32.63 -8.61 16.69
CA GLU A 45 32.93 -8.73 15.25
C GLU A 45 32.49 -10.08 14.70
N LYS A 46 32.79 -11.17 15.40
CA LYS A 46 32.31 -12.51 15.02
C LYS A 46 30.78 -12.60 15.01
N SER A 47 30.12 -11.94 15.96
CA SER A 47 28.65 -11.87 16.01
C SER A 47 28.08 -11.06 14.85
N LEU A 48 28.73 -9.97 14.46
CA LEU A 48 28.38 -9.17 13.29
C LEU A 48 28.62 -9.92 11.99
N ASP A 49 29.73 -10.65 11.86
CA ASP A 49 30.04 -11.50 10.71
C ASP A 49 29.05 -12.67 10.55
N MET A 50 28.53 -13.21 11.65
CA MET A 50 27.45 -14.21 11.60
C MET A 50 26.11 -13.62 11.17
N LEU A 51 25.89 -12.31 11.38
CA LEU A 51 24.69 -11.59 10.94
C LEU A 51 24.83 -11.00 9.52
N ALA A 52 26.06 -10.76 9.05
CA ALA A 52 26.36 -10.19 7.75
C ALA A 52 25.68 -10.92 6.57
N PRO A 53 25.61 -12.27 6.51
CA PRO A 53 24.88 -12.99 5.46
C PRO A 53 23.39 -12.63 5.36
N ALA A 54 22.75 -12.27 6.47
CA ALA A 54 21.35 -11.83 6.48
C ALA A 54 21.17 -10.42 5.88
N PHE A 55 22.20 -9.58 5.97
CA PHE A 55 22.24 -8.25 5.34
C PHE A 55 22.61 -8.29 3.84
N TYR A 56 23.10 -9.42 3.32
CA TYR A 56 23.32 -9.61 1.87
C TYR A 56 22.05 -10.01 1.10
N MET A 57 20.90 -10.18 1.78
CA MET A 57 19.61 -10.16 1.09
C MET A 57 19.35 -8.72 0.65
N SER A 58 19.20 -8.51 -0.65
CA SER A 58 19.26 -7.22 -1.35
C SER A 58 18.13 -6.22 -1.05
N GLN A 59 17.47 -6.32 0.10
CA GLN A 59 16.29 -5.55 0.49
C GLN A 59 16.30 -5.30 2.01
N ASP A 60 16.22 -4.04 2.40
CA ASP A 60 16.31 -3.63 3.81
C ASP A 60 15.01 -3.86 4.60
N ILE A 61 13.86 -3.88 3.91
CA ILE A 61 12.54 -4.10 4.50
C ILE A 61 11.85 -5.23 3.74
N GLN A 62 11.43 -6.27 4.47
CA GLN A 62 10.57 -7.33 3.95
C GLN A 62 9.29 -7.42 4.78
N MET A 63 8.15 -7.26 4.11
CA MET A 63 6.84 -7.46 4.72
C MET A 63 6.15 -8.67 4.11
N GLU A 64 5.79 -9.63 4.94
CA GLU A 64 4.93 -10.74 4.57
C GLU A 64 3.48 -10.41 4.91
N MET A 65 2.60 -10.44 3.91
CA MET A 65 1.16 -10.35 4.12
C MET A 65 0.45 -11.63 3.71
N LYS A 66 -0.39 -12.13 4.62
CA LYS A 66 -1.27 -13.27 4.38
C LYS A 66 -2.56 -12.80 3.71
N PRO A 67 -3.02 -13.45 2.63
CA PRO A 67 -4.24 -13.07 1.91
C PRO A 67 -5.51 -13.08 2.77
N VAL A 68 -5.52 -13.78 3.92
CA VAL A 68 -6.64 -13.75 4.88
C VAL A 68 -6.87 -12.35 5.45
N LEU A 69 -5.80 -11.62 5.79
CA LEU A 69 -5.91 -10.24 6.28
C LEU A 69 -6.41 -9.31 5.19
N PHE A 70 -5.89 -9.50 3.98
CA PHE A 70 -6.29 -8.73 2.81
C PHE A 70 -7.77 -8.94 2.48
N ASN A 71 -8.21 -10.19 2.43
CA ASN A 71 -9.61 -10.54 2.21
C ASN A 71 -10.52 -9.99 3.30
N ARG A 72 -10.07 -9.86 4.55
CA ARG A 72 -10.86 -9.22 5.61
C ARG A 72 -11.07 -7.73 5.31
N ILE A 73 -10.01 -7.01 4.93
CA ILE A 73 -10.10 -5.58 4.58
C ILE A 73 -11.01 -5.39 3.35
N LEU A 74 -10.77 -6.17 2.29
CA LEU A 74 -11.58 -6.08 1.07
C LEU A 74 -13.06 -6.44 1.30
N GLN A 75 -13.31 -7.46 2.13
CA GLN A 75 -14.67 -7.86 2.46
C GLN A 75 -15.39 -6.78 3.28
N GLU A 76 -14.69 -6.14 4.22
CA GLU A 76 -15.23 -5.02 5.00
C GLU A 76 -15.58 -3.84 4.09
N VAL A 77 -14.71 -3.51 3.14
CA VAL A 77 -14.98 -2.48 2.12
C VAL A 77 -16.23 -2.85 1.31
N ALA A 78 -16.34 -4.10 0.86
CA ALA A 78 -17.52 -4.58 0.11
C ALA A 78 -18.81 -4.61 0.96
N SER A 79 -18.73 -4.84 2.27
CA SER A 79 -19.92 -4.90 3.13
C SER A 79 -20.35 -3.57 3.73
N SER A 80 -19.45 -2.59 3.83
CA SER A 80 -19.69 -1.33 4.55
C SER A 80 -20.59 -0.32 3.82
N ARG A 81 -20.79 -0.46 2.50
CA ARG A 81 -21.51 0.51 1.68
C ARG A 81 -22.70 -0.11 0.96
N SER A 82 -23.89 0.46 1.18
CA SER A 82 -25.15 -0.01 0.59
C SER A 82 -25.49 0.62 -0.76
N ASP A 83 -24.70 1.59 -1.24
CA ASP A 83 -24.80 2.26 -2.55
C ASP A 83 -23.39 2.68 -3.02
N ASP A 84 -22.58 1.74 -3.51
CA ASP A 84 -21.17 2.01 -3.87
C ASP A 84 -21.03 2.88 -5.13
N VAL A 85 -21.85 2.61 -6.13
CA VAL A 85 -21.81 3.29 -7.43
C VAL A 85 -23.21 3.62 -7.87
N ARG A 86 -23.48 4.91 -8.12
CA ARG A 86 -24.76 5.38 -8.65
C ARG A 86 -24.61 5.72 -10.13
N PHE A 87 -25.21 4.92 -10.99
CA PHE A 87 -25.34 5.22 -12.40
C PHE A 87 -26.60 6.08 -12.62
N THR A 88 -26.39 7.29 -13.14
CA THR A 88 -27.49 8.16 -13.56
C THR A 88 -27.52 8.18 -15.08
N PHE A 89 -28.62 7.71 -15.66
CA PHE A 89 -28.84 7.78 -17.09
C PHE A 89 -29.46 9.14 -17.43
N ALA A 90 -28.66 9.98 -18.09
CA ALA A 90 -29.14 11.21 -18.68
C ALA A 90 -30.01 10.90 -19.92
N LYS A 91 -30.81 11.90 -20.33
CA LYS A 91 -31.62 11.79 -21.54
C LYS A 91 -30.72 11.47 -22.73
N SER A 92 -31.05 10.39 -23.43
CA SER A 92 -30.34 9.89 -24.60
C SER A 92 -31.34 9.65 -25.72
N ASN A 93 -31.08 10.24 -26.88
CA ASN A 93 -31.94 10.13 -28.06
C ASN A 93 -31.38 9.07 -29.02
N ASP A 94 -32.26 8.35 -29.70
CA ASP A 94 -31.95 7.40 -30.78
C ASP A 94 -31.04 6.23 -30.40
N ILE A 95 -31.19 5.69 -29.20
CA ILE A 95 -30.40 4.53 -28.71
C ILE A 95 -30.56 3.34 -29.65
N VAL A 96 -31.79 3.13 -30.11
CA VAL A 96 -32.11 2.20 -31.19
C VAL A 96 -32.96 2.96 -32.18
N HIS A 97 -32.58 2.93 -33.45
CA HIS A 97 -33.40 3.52 -34.50
C HIS A 97 -33.50 2.58 -35.70
N GLU A 98 -34.66 2.59 -36.33
CA GLU A 98 -34.93 1.81 -37.54
C GLU A 98 -35.80 2.63 -38.48
N TRP A 99 -35.38 2.74 -39.74
CA TRP A 99 -36.19 3.33 -40.78
C TRP A 99 -37.04 2.25 -41.44
N LYS A 100 -38.37 2.39 -41.37
CA LYS A 100 -39.31 1.55 -42.13
C LYS A 100 -40.08 2.39 -43.14
N SER A 101 -40.47 1.74 -44.22
CA SER A 101 -41.37 2.30 -45.23
C SER A 101 -42.50 1.31 -45.41
N THR A 102 -43.74 1.75 -45.19
CA THR A 102 -44.93 0.95 -45.43
C THR A 102 -45.92 1.82 -46.19
N LEU A 103 -46.44 1.31 -47.31
CA LEU A 103 -47.36 2.03 -48.19
C LEU A 103 -46.83 3.40 -48.68
N GLY A 104 -45.52 3.52 -48.92
CA GLY A 104 -44.90 4.76 -49.41
C GLY A 104 -44.64 5.83 -48.35
N ILE A 105 -45.07 5.62 -47.10
CA ILE A 105 -44.78 6.51 -45.97
C ILE A 105 -43.52 5.99 -45.28
N ARG A 106 -42.47 6.81 -45.27
CA ARG A 106 -41.23 6.53 -44.53
C ARG A 106 -41.35 7.08 -43.11
N TYR A 107 -41.11 6.25 -42.11
CA TYR A 107 -41.12 6.64 -40.70
C TYR A 107 -39.90 6.07 -39.96
N LYS A 108 -39.44 6.82 -38.97
CA LYS A 108 -38.35 6.44 -38.06
C LYS A 108 -38.94 5.88 -36.79
N ASN A 109 -38.72 4.59 -36.56
CA ASN A 109 -38.90 4.00 -35.26
C ASN A 109 -37.68 4.34 -34.41
N HIS A 110 -37.89 4.76 -33.17
CA HIS A 110 -36.79 5.09 -32.26
C HIS A 110 -37.14 4.69 -30.83
N LEU A 111 -36.09 4.47 -30.05
CA LEU A 111 -36.12 4.24 -28.61
C LEU A 111 -35.12 5.18 -27.95
N ASP A 112 -35.61 5.96 -26.99
CA ASP A 112 -34.89 6.97 -26.24
C ASP A 112 -34.91 6.62 -24.75
N ILE A 113 -33.81 6.87 -24.03
CA ILE A 113 -33.84 6.88 -22.57
C ILE A 113 -34.17 8.30 -22.14
N ASP A 114 -35.27 8.48 -21.42
CA ASP A 114 -35.65 9.77 -20.87
C ASP A 114 -34.77 10.10 -19.66
N THR A 115 -34.75 9.17 -18.69
CA THR A 115 -34.02 9.28 -17.42
C THR A 115 -33.85 7.90 -16.81
N GLY A 116 -32.91 7.72 -15.88
CA GLY A 116 -32.83 6.49 -15.10
C GLY A 116 -31.83 6.55 -13.98
N LYS A 117 -32.00 5.70 -12.98
CA LYS A 117 -31.07 5.56 -11.86
C LYS A 117 -30.91 4.09 -11.53
N ILE A 118 -29.66 3.65 -11.46
CA ILE A 118 -29.29 2.31 -11.00
C ILE A 118 -28.24 2.46 -9.91
N ASN A 119 -28.50 1.88 -8.75
CA ASN A 119 -27.51 1.76 -7.69
C ASN A 119 -26.86 0.39 -7.81
N VAL A 120 -25.53 0.35 -7.87
CA VAL A 120 -24.71 -0.86 -7.96
C VAL A 120 -23.85 -0.97 -6.72
N ASN A 121 -23.84 -2.17 -6.14
CA ASN A 121 -23.14 -2.48 -4.90
C ASN A 121 -22.09 -3.55 -5.16
N LEU A 122 -20.95 -3.40 -4.51
CA LEU A 122 -19.92 -4.41 -4.44
C LEU A 122 -20.36 -5.50 -3.46
N ARG A 123 -20.66 -6.70 -3.95
CA ARG A 123 -21.09 -7.82 -3.11
C ARG A 123 -19.91 -8.65 -2.63
N GLN A 124 -18.93 -8.85 -3.49
CA GLN A 124 -17.72 -9.61 -3.18
C GLN A 124 -16.52 -9.00 -3.89
N PHE A 125 -15.44 -8.87 -3.14
CA PHE A 125 -14.13 -8.52 -3.66
C PHE A 125 -13.11 -9.33 -2.85
N ARG A 126 -12.59 -10.42 -3.42
CA ARG A 126 -11.81 -11.41 -2.67
C ARG A 126 -10.69 -12.00 -3.50
N ILE A 127 -9.47 -11.97 -2.97
CA ILE A 127 -8.35 -12.72 -3.53
C ILE A 127 -8.64 -14.21 -3.41
N LEU A 128 -8.60 -14.91 -4.54
CA LEU A 128 -8.76 -16.36 -4.58
C LEU A 128 -7.47 -17.05 -4.15
N GLU A 129 -6.36 -16.65 -4.77
CA GLU A 129 -5.06 -17.28 -4.58
C GLU A 129 -3.95 -16.31 -4.98
N LEU A 130 -2.81 -16.33 -4.28
CA LEU A 130 -1.60 -15.60 -4.68
C LEU A 130 -0.62 -16.60 -5.32
N ARG A 131 -0.58 -16.62 -6.65
CA ARG A 131 0.38 -17.38 -7.47
C ARG A 131 0.81 -16.53 -8.65
N ASP A 132 2.09 -16.61 -8.99
CA ASP A 132 2.68 -15.92 -10.14
C ASP A 132 2.55 -14.39 -10.06
N GLU A 133 2.86 -13.68 -11.14
CA GLU A 133 2.89 -12.21 -11.20
C GLU A 133 1.50 -11.53 -11.18
N SER A 134 0.41 -12.30 -11.04
CA SER A 134 -0.95 -11.78 -11.09
C SER A 134 -1.81 -12.24 -9.92
N ILE A 135 -2.61 -11.33 -9.37
CA ILE A 135 -3.53 -11.58 -8.26
C ILE A 135 -4.94 -11.79 -8.84
N PRO A 136 -5.46 -13.03 -8.90
CA PRO A 136 -6.85 -13.28 -9.21
C PRO A 136 -7.78 -12.86 -8.06
N ILE A 137 -8.67 -11.92 -8.36
CA ILE A 137 -9.69 -11.41 -7.45
C ILE A 137 -11.07 -11.76 -8.00
N LEU A 138 -11.89 -12.41 -7.18
CA LEU A 138 -13.31 -12.58 -7.45
C LEU A 138 -14.03 -11.24 -7.23
N LEU A 139 -14.63 -10.73 -8.30
CA LEU A 139 -15.43 -9.51 -8.31
C LEU A 139 -16.90 -9.89 -8.51
N GLN A 140 -17.74 -9.48 -7.56
CA GLN A 140 -19.19 -9.57 -7.70
C GLN A 140 -19.82 -8.20 -7.49
N LEU A 141 -20.45 -7.67 -8.54
CA LEU A 141 -21.25 -6.45 -8.49
C LEU A 141 -22.71 -6.82 -8.71
N SER A 142 -23.62 -6.17 -7.98
CA SER A 142 -25.04 -6.31 -8.21
C SER A 142 -25.73 -4.98 -7.95
N GLY A 143 -26.58 -4.58 -8.88
CA GLY A 143 -27.36 -3.36 -8.75
C GLY A 143 -28.77 -3.50 -9.27
N ASN A 144 -29.65 -2.66 -8.75
CA ASN A 144 -31.04 -2.58 -9.17
C ASN A 144 -31.42 -1.12 -9.36
N GLY A 145 -32.38 -0.87 -10.25
CA GLY A 145 -32.84 0.47 -10.53
C GLY A 145 -34.01 0.50 -11.47
N GLY A 146 -34.35 1.70 -11.93
CA GLY A 146 -35.39 1.94 -12.91
C GLY A 146 -34.88 2.87 -13.99
N VAL A 147 -35.26 2.59 -15.23
CA VAL A 147 -35.00 3.48 -16.37
C VAL A 147 -36.34 3.78 -17.03
N SER A 148 -36.56 5.05 -17.35
CA SER A 148 -37.69 5.50 -18.13
C SER A 148 -37.27 5.59 -19.59
N VAL A 149 -37.98 4.85 -20.44
CA VAL A 149 -37.69 4.71 -21.86
C VAL A 149 -38.92 5.15 -22.63
N SER A 150 -38.74 6.03 -23.60
CA SER A 150 -39.78 6.46 -24.51
C SER A 150 -39.42 6.07 -25.93
N GLY A 151 -40.40 5.89 -26.80
CA GLY A 151 -40.11 5.54 -28.17
C GLY A 151 -41.33 5.61 -29.06
N LYS A 152 -41.09 5.56 -30.36
CA LYS A 152 -42.13 5.56 -31.38
C LYS A 152 -41.95 4.33 -32.25
N TYR A 153 -43.01 3.53 -32.39
CA TYR A 153 -43.04 2.40 -33.31
C TYR A 153 -44.29 2.49 -34.18
N MET A 154 -44.11 2.48 -35.51
CA MET A 154 -45.19 2.58 -36.49
C MET A 154 -46.14 3.77 -36.26
N GLY A 155 -45.59 4.92 -35.84
CA GLY A 155 -46.40 6.12 -35.56
C GLY A 155 -46.96 6.20 -34.14
N ILE A 156 -47.02 5.08 -33.41
CA ILE A 156 -47.55 5.02 -32.04
C ILE A 156 -46.43 5.35 -31.07
N THR A 157 -46.67 6.33 -30.19
CA THR A 157 -45.72 6.68 -29.12
C THR A 157 -46.01 5.81 -27.91
N ALA A 158 -44.98 5.21 -27.33
CA ALA A 158 -45.06 4.40 -26.14
C ALA A 158 -44.01 4.88 -25.12
N LYS A 159 -44.38 4.83 -23.85
CA LYS A 159 -43.48 5.10 -22.73
C LYS A 159 -43.58 3.96 -21.74
N THR A 160 -42.43 3.51 -21.25
CA THR A 160 -42.35 2.45 -20.26
C THR A 160 -41.27 2.77 -19.24
N SER A 161 -41.40 2.23 -18.04
CA SER A 161 -40.41 2.37 -16.97
C SER A 161 -40.02 1.00 -16.45
N PRO A 162 -39.20 0.23 -17.20
CA PRO A 162 -38.73 -1.08 -16.76
C PRO A 162 -37.89 -1.00 -15.48
N ASP A 163 -38.09 -1.99 -14.62
CA ASP A 163 -37.15 -2.29 -13.54
C ASP A 163 -35.91 -2.93 -14.16
N LEU A 164 -34.72 -2.42 -13.86
CA LEU A 164 -33.44 -2.97 -14.33
C LEU A 164 -32.69 -3.61 -13.17
N ALA A 165 -32.14 -4.80 -13.40
CA ALA A 165 -31.15 -5.44 -12.56
C ALA A 165 -29.85 -5.63 -13.35
N LEU A 166 -28.73 -5.26 -12.74
CA LEU A 166 -27.39 -5.42 -13.28
C LEU A 166 -26.62 -6.41 -12.40
N SER A 167 -25.89 -7.33 -13.02
CA SER A 167 -24.96 -8.19 -12.30
C SER A 167 -23.68 -8.46 -13.06
N VAL A 168 -22.58 -8.49 -12.31
CA VAL A 168 -21.25 -8.90 -12.76
C VAL A 168 -20.76 -9.93 -11.76
N LEU A 169 -20.29 -11.06 -12.26
CA LEU A 169 -19.60 -12.08 -11.47
C LEU A 169 -18.48 -12.65 -12.33
N ASP A 170 -17.24 -12.25 -12.05
CA ASP A 170 -16.08 -12.74 -12.78
C ASP A 170 -14.82 -12.71 -11.89
N THR A 171 -13.79 -13.43 -12.32
CA THR A 171 -12.45 -13.36 -11.74
C THR A 171 -11.59 -12.41 -12.57
N VAL A 172 -11.22 -11.28 -11.95
CA VAL A 172 -10.37 -10.25 -12.55
C VAL A 172 -8.95 -10.45 -12.04
N ARG A 173 -7.97 -10.40 -12.95
CA ARG A 173 -6.56 -10.47 -12.58
C ARG A 173 -5.99 -9.07 -12.43
N PHE A 174 -5.22 -8.88 -11.38
CA PHE A 174 -4.52 -7.63 -11.10
C PHE A 174 -3.02 -7.87 -11.14
N SER A 175 -2.26 -6.94 -11.72
CA SER A 175 -0.83 -6.85 -11.46
C SER A 175 -0.58 -5.90 -10.30
N LEU A 176 0.60 -5.99 -9.72
CA LEU A 176 1.05 -5.03 -8.72
C LEU A 176 1.93 -3.98 -9.40
N GLY A 177 1.72 -2.73 -9.03
CA GLY A 177 2.52 -1.61 -9.50
C GLY A 177 2.73 -0.58 -8.41
N LEU A 178 3.42 0.50 -8.77
CA LEU A 178 3.56 1.68 -7.94
C LEU A 178 2.78 2.84 -8.57
N ASP A 179 2.13 3.61 -7.72
CA ASP A 179 1.52 4.90 -8.08
C ASP A 179 2.59 6.00 -8.20
N GLU A 180 2.21 7.18 -8.68
CA GLU A 180 3.07 8.37 -8.74
C GLU A 180 3.61 8.76 -7.35
N ASP A 181 2.84 8.47 -6.30
CA ASP A 181 3.22 8.70 -4.90
C ASP A 181 4.10 7.58 -4.29
N GLY A 182 4.53 6.59 -5.09
CA GLY A 182 5.32 5.44 -4.63
C GLY A 182 4.53 4.43 -3.78
N ARG A 183 3.20 4.54 -3.75
CA ARG A 183 2.31 3.59 -3.05
C ARG A 183 2.14 2.33 -3.88
N VAL A 184 2.04 1.18 -3.22
CA VAL A 184 1.74 -0.09 -3.89
C VAL A 184 0.27 -0.10 -4.31
N VAL A 185 -0.01 -0.33 -5.59
CA VAL A 185 -1.36 -0.36 -6.17
C VAL A 185 -1.63 -1.67 -6.91
N LEU A 186 -2.89 -2.11 -6.86
CA LEU A 186 -3.42 -3.17 -7.72
C LEU A 186 -3.89 -2.55 -9.04
N LEU A 187 -3.26 -2.96 -10.13
CA LEU A 187 -3.59 -2.53 -11.48
C LEU A 187 -4.43 -3.61 -12.17
N PRO A 188 -5.68 -3.33 -12.56
CA PRO A 188 -6.50 -4.31 -13.26
C PRO A 188 -5.91 -4.62 -14.64
N LEU A 189 -5.69 -5.89 -14.95
CA LEU A 189 -5.26 -6.30 -16.29
C LEU A 189 -6.40 -6.12 -17.28
N GLN A 190 -6.10 -5.59 -18.47
CA GLN A 190 -7.10 -5.32 -19.49
C GLN A 190 -7.82 -6.61 -19.92
N ARG A 191 -9.13 -6.68 -19.62
CA ARG A 191 -10.01 -7.79 -20.00
C ARG A 191 -11.44 -7.30 -20.12
N ASN A 192 -12.21 -7.97 -20.99
CA ASN A 192 -13.65 -7.79 -21.07
C ASN A 192 -14.35 -8.69 -20.06
N ILE A 193 -15.21 -8.12 -19.23
CA ILE A 193 -16.02 -8.83 -18.25
C ILE A 193 -17.50 -8.83 -18.67
N PRO A 194 -18.23 -9.92 -18.42
CA PRO A 194 -19.64 -10.00 -18.76
C PRO A 194 -20.50 -9.18 -17.79
N LEU A 195 -21.26 -8.22 -18.33
CA LEU A 195 -22.36 -7.55 -17.63
C LEU A 195 -23.67 -8.21 -18.04
N LEU A 196 -24.38 -8.79 -17.06
CA LEU A 196 -25.75 -9.26 -17.25
C LEU A 196 -26.72 -8.13 -16.92
N ILE A 197 -27.60 -7.83 -17.87
CA ILE A 197 -28.65 -6.82 -17.77
C ILE A 197 -29.99 -7.55 -17.85
N GLU A 198 -30.79 -7.46 -16.79
CA GLU A 198 -32.16 -7.97 -16.77
C GLU A 198 -33.13 -6.80 -16.67
N ALA A 199 -33.96 -6.61 -17.70
CA ALA A 199 -35.03 -5.63 -17.74
C ALA A 199 -36.37 -6.32 -17.52
N ARG A 200 -37.20 -5.81 -16.60
CA ARG A 200 -38.54 -6.33 -16.34
C ARG A 200 -39.58 -5.31 -16.77
N PHE A 201 -40.36 -5.66 -17.78
CA PHE A 201 -41.41 -4.81 -18.33
C PHE A 201 -42.78 -5.23 -17.78
N SER A 202 -43.58 -4.27 -17.33
CA SER A 202 -44.97 -4.52 -16.92
C SER A 202 -45.89 -4.44 -18.14
N LEU A 203 -46.47 -5.57 -18.54
CA LEU A 203 -47.45 -5.66 -19.62
C LEU A 203 -48.73 -6.32 -19.09
N LEU A 204 -49.86 -5.58 -19.08
CA LEU A 204 -51.16 -6.11 -18.63
C LEU A 204 -51.13 -6.79 -17.24
N GLY A 205 -50.33 -6.26 -16.31
CA GLY A 205 -50.14 -6.80 -14.96
C GLY A 205 -49.09 -7.92 -14.85
N TRP A 206 -48.54 -8.41 -15.96
CA TRP A 206 -47.49 -9.42 -16.00
C TRP A 206 -46.12 -8.75 -16.12
N LYS A 207 -45.13 -9.23 -15.35
CA LYS A 207 -43.73 -8.79 -15.49
C LYS A 207 -43.00 -9.72 -16.46
N VAL A 208 -42.69 -9.22 -17.66
CA VAL A 208 -41.93 -9.97 -18.68
C VAL A 208 -40.44 -9.66 -18.50
N PRO A 209 -39.60 -10.65 -18.13
CA PRO A 209 -38.16 -10.44 -18.04
C PRO A 209 -37.53 -10.50 -19.43
N TYR A 210 -36.59 -9.61 -19.68
CA TYR A 210 -35.72 -9.58 -20.85
C TYR A 210 -34.28 -9.53 -20.37
N GLN A 211 -33.47 -10.48 -20.82
CA GLN A 211 -32.07 -10.56 -20.43
C GLN A 211 -31.16 -10.29 -21.61
N ARG A 212 -30.14 -9.47 -21.38
CA ARG A 212 -29.09 -9.16 -22.34
C ARG A 212 -27.74 -9.24 -21.65
N LYS A 213 -26.77 -9.82 -22.37
CA LYS A 213 -25.39 -9.89 -21.91
C LYS A 213 -24.56 -8.91 -22.74
N GLU A 214 -23.89 -8.00 -22.07
CA GLU A 214 -22.95 -7.05 -22.66
C GLU A 214 -21.54 -7.32 -22.13
N TYR A 215 -20.53 -6.85 -22.85
CA TYR A 215 -19.13 -6.99 -22.44
C TYR A 215 -18.54 -5.62 -22.18
N LEU A 216 -18.06 -5.40 -20.96
CA LEU A 216 -17.45 -4.15 -20.54
C LEU A 216 -15.95 -4.34 -20.35
N ARG A 217 -15.17 -3.31 -20.66
CA ARG A 217 -13.74 -3.30 -20.35
C ARG A 217 -13.57 -3.03 -18.86
N ILE A 218 -12.79 -3.86 -18.19
CA ILE A 218 -12.62 -3.76 -16.74
C ILE A 218 -11.99 -2.43 -16.31
N THR A 219 -11.11 -1.86 -17.15
CA THR A 219 -10.45 -0.57 -16.91
C THR A 219 -11.41 0.62 -16.90
N ASP A 220 -12.60 0.46 -17.50
CA ASP A 220 -13.62 1.50 -17.52
C ASP A 220 -14.48 1.49 -16.24
N ILE A 221 -14.40 0.40 -15.46
CA ILE A 221 -15.20 0.16 -14.25
C ILE A 221 -14.35 0.28 -13.00
N LEU A 222 -13.14 -0.30 -13.02
CA LEU A 222 -12.23 -0.35 -11.89
C LEU A 222 -10.98 0.48 -12.17
N GLN A 223 -10.74 1.45 -11.30
CA GLN A 223 -9.49 2.19 -11.25
C GLN A 223 -8.43 1.40 -10.44
N PRO A 224 -7.14 1.75 -10.58
CA PRO A 224 -6.10 1.25 -9.70
C PRO A 224 -6.48 1.34 -8.22
N VAL A 225 -6.33 0.25 -7.48
CA VAL A 225 -6.71 0.20 -6.06
C VAL A 225 -5.44 0.28 -5.20
N PRO A 226 -5.24 1.34 -4.41
CA PRO A 226 -4.09 1.42 -3.51
C PRO A 226 -4.20 0.37 -2.41
N LEU A 227 -3.08 -0.30 -2.15
CA LEU A 227 -2.99 -1.21 -1.03
C LEU A 227 -2.78 -0.41 0.25
N PRO A 228 -3.46 -0.78 1.35
CA PRO A 228 -3.25 -0.17 2.66
C PRO A 228 -1.96 -0.71 3.28
N VAL A 229 -0.84 -0.40 2.66
CA VAL A 229 0.49 -0.69 3.17
C VAL A 229 1.08 0.62 3.65
N GLU A 230 0.86 0.93 4.92
CA GLU A 230 1.63 1.98 5.58
C GLU A 230 2.99 1.40 5.95
N PHE A 231 4.02 1.71 5.18
CA PHE A 231 5.37 1.54 5.65
C PHE A 231 5.62 2.58 6.74
N ALA A 232 5.94 2.14 7.96
CA ALA A 232 6.37 3.06 9.00
C ALA A 232 7.67 3.75 8.55
N SER A 233 7.56 5.00 8.10
CA SER A 233 8.66 5.77 7.50
C SER A 233 9.60 6.41 8.52
N LYS A 234 9.53 5.99 9.80
CA LYS A 234 10.33 6.58 10.88
C LYS A 234 11.04 5.50 11.67
N LEU A 235 12.38 5.55 11.69
CA LEU A 235 13.19 4.72 12.56
C LEU A 235 13.60 5.52 13.80
N ARG A 236 13.56 4.89 14.97
CA ARG A 236 14.17 5.46 16.18
C ARG A 236 15.61 4.97 16.27
N LEU A 237 16.54 5.83 15.88
CA LEU A 237 17.96 5.53 15.98
C LEU A 237 18.51 6.00 17.34
N PRO A 238 19.36 5.21 18.00
CA PRO A 238 20.05 5.66 19.19
C PRO A 238 21.02 6.78 18.82
N PHE A 239 20.91 7.91 19.51
CA PHE A 239 21.79 9.06 19.37
C PHE A 239 22.61 9.21 20.66
N PRO A 240 23.93 9.49 20.58
CA PRO A 240 24.73 9.71 21.77
C PRO A 240 24.19 10.93 22.54
N SER A 241 23.96 10.76 23.84
CA SER A 241 23.49 11.84 24.71
C SER A 241 24.48 13.01 24.69
N GLU A 242 23.98 14.25 24.55
CA GLU A 242 24.83 15.45 24.51
C GLU A 242 25.62 15.68 25.81
N THR A 243 25.27 14.99 26.90
CA THR A 243 25.89 15.16 28.23
C THR A 243 26.75 13.95 28.61
N PRO A 244 28.08 14.09 28.80
CA PRO A 244 28.95 13.00 29.25
C PRO A 244 28.54 12.48 30.64
N GLY A 245 28.37 11.16 30.78
CA GLY A 245 28.17 10.49 32.08
C GLY A 245 26.72 10.13 32.43
N GLN A 246 25.74 10.44 31.58
CA GLN A 246 24.40 9.86 31.73
C GLN A 246 24.31 8.55 30.94
N ASN A 247 24.05 7.44 31.62
CA ASN A 247 23.75 6.13 31.01
C ASN A 247 22.35 6.12 30.36
N LYS A 248 22.00 7.16 29.62
CA LYS A 248 20.68 7.33 29.01
C LYS A 248 20.87 7.48 27.51
N VAL A 249 20.48 6.43 26.79
CA VAL A 249 20.43 6.45 25.32
C VAL A 249 19.27 7.33 24.90
N GLU A 250 19.54 8.41 24.17
CA GLU A 250 18.52 9.24 23.55
C GLU A 250 18.16 8.65 22.19
N PHE A 251 16.90 8.77 21.77
CA PHE A 251 16.44 8.23 20.50
C PHE A 251 15.92 9.38 19.63
N GLN A 252 16.45 9.48 18.41
CA GLN A 252 16.00 10.44 17.42
C GLN A 252 15.15 9.73 16.36
N GLU A 253 13.97 10.28 16.07
CA GLU A 253 13.16 9.83 14.94
C GLU A 253 13.80 10.34 13.65
N THR A 254 14.21 9.42 12.79
CA THR A 254 14.81 9.71 11.49
C THR A 254 13.88 9.21 10.38
N ASP A 255 13.62 10.07 9.40
CA ASP A 255 12.81 9.71 8.25
C ASP A 255 13.56 8.72 7.35
N ILE A 256 12.84 7.67 6.94
CA ILE A 256 13.31 6.62 6.05
C ILE A 256 12.71 6.88 4.67
N HIS A 257 13.57 7.03 3.67
CA HIS A 257 13.16 7.10 2.27
C HIS A 257 13.19 5.70 1.66
N ILE A 258 12.00 5.21 1.30
CA ILE A 258 11.83 3.89 0.71
C ILE A 258 11.94 3.99 -0.81
N THR A 259 12.76 3.15 -1.42
CA THR A 259 13.00 3.08 -2.87
C THR A 259 13.07 1.62 -3.31
N GLY A 260 12.92 1.34 -4.61
CA GLY A 260 13.14 -0.01 -5.15
C GLY A 260 12.18 -1.06 -4.58
N ILE A 261 10.88 -0.75 -4.50
CA ILE A 261 9.87 -1.70 -4.05
C ILE A 261 9.77 -2.85 -5.07
N SER A 262 10.07 -4.05 -4.61
CA SER A 262 9.86 -5.30 -5.30
C SER A 262 8.68 -6.04 -4.68
N VAL A 263 7.95 -6.77 -5.49
CA VAL A 263 6.86 -7.59 -5.01
C VAL A 263 6.99 -9.00 -5.54
N LEU A 264 6.93 -9.97 -4.63
CA LEU A 264 6.97 -11.38 -4.93
C LEU A 264 5.76 -12.06 -4.31
N THR A 265 5.15 -12.97 -5.07
CA THR A 265 4.02 -13.78 -4.64
C THR A 265 4.44 -15.25 -4.69
N GLU A 266 4.56 -15.87 -3.53
CA GLU A 266 4.97 -17.27 -3.43
C GLU A 266 4.18 -17.97 -2.33
N ASN A 267 3.79 -19.23 -2.56
CA ASN A 267 3.12 -20.08 -1.55
C ASN A 267 1.90 -19.41 -0.88
N ASN A 268 1.08 -18.73 -1.68
CA ASN A 268 -0.10 -18.00 -1.22
C ASN A 268 0.23 -16.86 -0.22
N ARG A 269 1.40 -16.24 -0.35
CA ARG A 269 1.85 -15.10 0.45
C ARG A 269 2.30 -13.97 -0.47
N LEU A 270 2.11 -12.75 0.00
CA LEU A 270 2.63 -11.55 -0.65
C LEU A 270 3.86 -11.09 0.12
N TYR A 271 5.01 -11.06 -0.55
CA TYR A 271 6.26 -10.51 -0.04
C TYR A 271 6.49 -9.16 -0.70
N LEU A 272 6.54 -8.12 0.12
CA LEU A 272 6.91 -6.79 -0.31
C LEU A 272 8.32 -6.52 0.18
N GLY A 273 9.25 -6.41 -0.74
CA GLY A 273 10.63 -6.05 -0.48
C GLY A 273 10.87 -4.60 -0.85
N ALA A 274 11.55 -3.82 -0.04
CA ALA A 274 11.92 -2.46 -0.40
C ALA A 274 13.30 -2.08 0.14
N ASN A 275 13.97 -1.16 -0.54
CA ASN A 275 15.24 -0.60 -0.10
C ASN A 275 14.96 0.65 0.74
N ALA A 276 15.63 0.77 1.87
CA ALA A 276 15.46 1.86 2.81
C ALA A 276 16.74 2.69 2.83
N SER A 277 16.63 3.95 2.44
CA SER A 277 17.73 4.91 2.60
C SER A 277 17.42 5.87 3.74
N VAL A 278 18.40 6.08 4.60
CA VAL A 278 18.32 7.05 5.70
C VAL A 278 19.22 8.22 5.32
N VAL A 279 18.65 9.42 5.17
CA VAL A 279 19.44 10.63 4.96
C VAL A 279 19.86 11.16 6.32
N ILE A 280 21.03 10.73 6.79
CA ILE A 280 21.66 11.32 7.96
C ILE A 280 22.22 12.68 7.52
N ARG A 281 21.54 13.77 7.88
CA ARG A 281 22.13 15.10 7.71
C ARG A 281 23.26 15.22 8.71
N ASP A 282 24.50 15.11 8.23
CA ASP A 282 25.67 15.53 8.98
C ASP A 282 25.50 17.02 9.32
N THR A 283 25.05 17.27 10.54
CA THR A 283 25.22 18.57 11.16
C THR A 283 26.67 18.63 11.60
N VAL A 284 27.57 18.85 10.64
CA VAL A 284 28.92 19.32 10.92
C VAL A 284 28.74 20.64 11.64
N ARG A 285 28.83 20.61 12.97
CA ARG A 285 29.00 21.81 13.80
C ARG A 285 30.34 22.42 13.38
N ASN A 286 30.28 23.33 12.40
CA ASN A 286 31.27 24.39 12.28
C ASN A 286 31.11 25.28 13.51
N THR A 287 31.76 24.91 14.60
CA THR A 287 32.10 25.87 15.66
C THR A 287 33.43 26.53 15.30
N PRO A 288 33.52 27.88 15.36
CA PRO A 288 34.74 28.63 15.09
C PRO A 288 35.86 28.34 16.10
#